data_AF-D9W1D6-F1
#
_entry.id   AF-D9W1D6-F1
#
_cell.length_a   1.000
_cell.length_b   1.000
_cell.length_c   1.000
_cell.angle_alpha   90.00
_cell.angle_beta   90.00
_cell.angle_gamma   90.00
#
_symmetry.space_group_name_H-M   'P 1'
#
loop_
_entity.id
_entity.type
_entity.pdbx_description
1 polymer ?
#
loop_
_entity_poly.entity_id
_entity_poly.type
_entity_poly.pdbx_seq_one_letter_code
_entity_poly.pdbx_strand_id
1 'polypeptide(L)'
;MNTGLVFTQEDGSWLHPGKVTDLFERLVAASGLPPIRLHDLRHGAATLMLAADIDIKIVSDTLGHSDTRITRDIYQSVLPHVGKSAAEATAKLVPLQRKAEQEEQARKAAKKAKQAAKAKVKGKKKGKAKKAARKG
;
A
#
# COMPACT_ATOMS: atom_id res chain seq x y z
N MET A 1 14.07 33.82 -38.04
CA MET A 1 13.43 34.60 -36.95
C MET A 1 13.28 33.68 -35.76
N ASN A 2 13.65 34.10 -34.56
CA ASN A 2 13.58 33.25 -33.36
C ASN A 2 12.18 33.40 -32.74
N THR A 3 11.26 32.53 -33.12
CA THR A 3 9.82 32.61 -32.78
C THR A 3 9.52 32.27 -31.32
N GLY A 4 10.51 31.81 -30.54
CA GLY A 4 10.33 31.39 -29.14
C GLY A 4 9.57 30.07 -28.98
N LEU A 5 9.26 29.40 -30.09
CA LEU A 5 8.58 28.11 -30.13
C LEU A 5 9.62 26.98 -30.14
N VAL A 6 9.37 25.94 -29.34
CA VAL A 6 10.21 24.73 -29.34
C VAL A 6 9.79 23.75 -30.44
N PHE A 7 8.50 23.68 -30.76
CA PHE A 7 7.95 22.82 -31.80
C PHE A 7 7.50 23.67 -32.99
N THR A 8 8.31 23.66 -34.04
CA THR A 8 8.08 24.41 -35.28
C THR A 8 8.19 23.50 -36.50
N GLN A 9 7.67 23.98 -37.63
CA GLN A 9 8.01 23.43 -38.93
C GLN A 9 9.45 23.86 -39.32
N GLU A 10 9.96 23.33 -40.45
CA GLU A 10 11.31 23.61 -40.95
C GLU A 10 11.55 25.11 -41.22
N ASP A 11 10.49 25.85 -41.54
CA ASP A 11 10.49 27.30 -41.76
C ASP A 11 10.42 28.13 -40.46
N GLY A 12 10.36 27.47 -39.29
CA GLY A 12 10.22 28.11 -37.97
C GLY A 12 8.79 28.54 -37.62
N SER A 13 7.81 28.27 -38.47
CA SER A 13 6.39 28.53 -38.20
C SER A 13 5.81 27.52 -37.19
N TRP A 14 4.69 27.88 -36.59
CA TRP A 14 4.03 27.05 -35.58
C TRP A 14 3.59 25.68 -36.13
N LEU A 15 3.92 24.62 -35.39
CA LEU A 15 3.45 23.26 -35.69
C LEU A 15 2.04 23.05 -35.13
N HIS A 16 1.03 22.97 -36.01
CA HIS A 16 -0.35 22.73 -35.61
C HIS A 16 -0.51 21.34 -34.95
N PRO A 17 -1.13 21.21 -33.76
CA PRO A 17 -1.31 19.94 -33.05
C PRO A 17 -1.96 18.84 -33.88
N GLY A 18 -2.97 19.19 -34.68
CA GLY A 18 -3.60 18.27 -35.65
C GLY A 18 -2.60 17.56 -36.58
N LYS A 19 -1.55 18.26 -37.07
CA LYS A 19 -0.53 17.62 -37.91
C LYS A 19 0.25 16.53 -37.17
N VAL A 20 0.44 16.70 -35.86
CA VAL A 20 1.11 15.71 -35.01
C VAL A 20 0.20 14.49 -34.81
N THR A 21 -1.09 14.72 -34.59
CA THR A 21 -2.10 13.63 -34.53
C THR A 21 -2.15 12.85 -35.83
N ASP A 22 -2.28 13.51 -36.98
CA ASP A 22 -2.36 12.87 -38.30
C ASP A 22 -1.08 12.08 -38.64
N LEU A 23 0.08 12.60 -38.25
CA LEU A 23 1.34 11.89 -38.41
C LEU A 23 1.39 10.65 -37.51
N PHE A 24 0.97 10.78 -36.26
CA PHE A 24 0.93 9.66 -35.32
C PHE A 24 0.01 8.54 -35.80
N GLU A 25 -1.20 8.87 -36.25
CA GLU A 25 -2.15 7.87 -36.79
C GLU A 25 -1.57 7.12 -37.99
N ARG A 26 -0.86 7.81 -38.89
CA ARG A 26 -0.15 7.17 -40.01
C ARG A 26 0.94 6.22 -39.54
N LEU A 27 1.71 6.59 -38.51
CA LEU A 27 2.74 5.73 -37.92
C LEU A 27 2.13 4.49 -37.27
N VAL A 28 1.01 4.64 -36.54
CA VAL A 28 0.30 3.51 -35.94
C VAL A 28 -0.20 2.56 -37.03
N ALA A 29 -0.82 3.08 -38.09
CA ALA A 29 -1.27 2.26 -39.22
C ALA A 29 -0.12 1.50 -39.89
N ALA A 30 1.08 2.11 -39.98
CA ALA A 30 2.27 1.47 -40.54
C ALA A 30 2.96 0.47 -39.60
N SER A 31 2.71 0.56 -38.29
CA SER A 31 3.40 -0.24 -37.26
C SER A 31 2.87 -1.67 -37.10
N GLY A 32 1.71 -1.98 -37.66
CA GLY A 32 1.01 -3.25 -37.44
C GLY A 32 0.44 -3.42 -36.02
N LEU A 33 0.49 -2.38 -35.19
CA LEU A 33 -0.12 -2.35 -33.87
C LEU A 33 -1.64 -2.09 -33.97
N PRO A 34 -2.42 -2.51 -32.96
CA PRO A 34 -3.81 -2.10 -32.84
C PRO A 34 -3.97 -0.58 -32.88
N PRO A 35 -5.12 -0.05 -33.36
CA PRO A 35 -5.37 1.38 -33.36
C PRO A 35 -5.26 1.97 -31.96
N ILE A 36 -4.35 2.94 -31.81
CA ILE A 36 -4.15 3.73 -30.58
C ILE A 36 -4.09 5.22 -30.93
N ARG A 37 -4.51 6.08 -30.01
CA ARG A 37 -4.48 7.54 -30.18
C ARG A 37 -3.24 8.13 -29.53
N LEU A 38 -2.85 9.32 -29.96
CA LEU A 38 -1.70 10.03 -29.41
C LEU A 38 -1.82 10.26 -27.89
N HIS A 39 -3.03 10.52 -27.39
CA HIS A 39 -3.28 10.70 -25.95
C HIS A 39 -3.09 9.40 -25.15
N ASP A 40 -3.23 8.23 -25.78
CA ASP A 40 -3.06 6.95 -25.09
C ASP A 40 -1.59 6.72 -24.70
N LEU A 41 -0.63 7.37 -25.38
CA LEU A 41 0.78 7.39 -24.95
C LEU A 41 0.95 8.01 -23.56
N ARG A 42 0.17 9.05 -23.25
CA ARG A 42 0.20 9.72 -21.95
C ARG A 42 -0.37 8.82 -20.85
N HIS A 43 -1.41 8.05 -21.16
CA HIS A 43 -1.92 7.01 -20.27
C HIS A 43 -0.90 5.87 -20.08
N GLY A 44 -0.18 5.49 -21.15
CA GLY A 44 0.91 4.52 -21.08
C GLY A 44 2.04 4.98 -20.17
N ALA A 45 2.49 6.24 -20.30
CA ALA A 45 3.51 6.82 -19.44
C ALA A 45 3.11 6.78 -17.96
N ALA A 46 1.87 7.15 -17.63
CA ALA A 46 1.34 7.05 -16.27
C ALA A 46 1.42 5.62 -15.72
N THR A 47 1.01 4.64 -16.55
CA THR A 47 1.04 3.22 -16.19
C THR A 47 2.47 2.74 -15.92
N LEU A 48 3.44 3.14 -16.75
CA LEU A 48 4.85 2.79 -16.56
C LEU A 48 5.44 3.40 -15.28
N MET A 49 5.10 4.65 -14.96
CA MET A 49 5.54 5.30 -13.73
C MET A 49 5.00 4.58 -12.49
N LEU A 50 3.72 4.21 -12.50
CA LEU A 50 3.11 3.46 -11.41
C LEU A 50 3.66 2.03 -11.28
N ALA A 51 3.94 1.36 -12.40
CA ALA A 51 4.60 0.06 -12.40
C ALA A 51 6.02 0.11 -11.81
N ALA A 52 6.67 1.27 -11.88
CA ALA A 52 7.95 1.56 -11.23
C ALA A 52 7.80 1.99 -9.76
N ASP A 53 6.63 1.81 -9.15
CA ASP A 53 6.33 2.14 -7.75
C ASP A 53 6.49 3.65 -7.42
N ILE A 54 6.32 4.52 -8.42
CA ILE A 54 6.32 5.97 -8.23
C ILE A 54 5.00 6.39 -7.57
N ASP A 55 5.10 7.22 -6.54
CA ASP A 55 3.93 7.74 -5.83
C ASP A 55 2.95 8.47 -6.76
N ILE A 56 1.67 8.18 -6.59
CA ILE A 56 0.59 8.68 -7.44
C ILE A 56 0.51 10.21 -7.48
N LYS A 57 0.93 10.91 -6.43
CA LYS A 57 1.00 12.37 -6.39
C LYS A 57 2.09 12.87 -7.34
N ILE A 58 3.26 12.24 -7.31
CA ILE A 58 4.37 12.56 -8.23
C ILE A 58 3.96 12.29 -9.67
N VAL A 59 3.26 11.19 -9.94
CA VAL A 59 2.74 10.89 -11.29
C VAL A 59 1.74 11.98 -11.73
N SER A 60 0.81 12.37 -10.86
CA SER A 60 -0.18 13.42 -11.17
C SER A 60 0.47 14.78 -11.45
N ASP A 61 1.46 15.17 -10.64
CA ASP A 61 2.21 16.42 -10.79
C ASP A 61 3.04 16.41 -12.08
N THR A 62 3.69 15.28 -12.40
CA THR A 62 4.49 15.12 -13.63
C THR A 62 3.65 15.23 -14.89
N LEU A 63 2.43 14.69 -14.85
CA LEU A 63 1.51 14.80 -15.98
C LEU A 63 0.90 16.21 -16.04
N GLY A 64 0.66 16.88 -14.91
CA GLY A 64 0.02 18.19 -14.89
C GLY A 64 -1.49 18.11 -15.13
N HIS A 65 -2.15 17.07 -14.62
CA HIS A 65 -3.61 16.97 -14.68
C HIS A 65 -4.27 18.00 -13.75
N SER A 66 -5.07 18.91 -14.31
CA SER A 66 -5.98 19.77 -13.55
C SER A 66 -7.16 18.99 -12.96
N ASP A 67 -7.46 17.80 -13.49
CA ASP A 67 -8.55 16.92 -13.07
C ASP A 67 -8.03 15.58 -12.57
N THR A 68 -8.15 15.36 -11.26
CA THR A 68 -7.73 14.15 -10.54
C THR A 68 -8.66 12.96 -10.72
N ARG A 69 -9.82 13.12 -11.40
CA ARG A 69 -10.82 12.04 -11.55
C ARG A 69 -10.33 10.87 -12.41
N ILE A 70 -9.54 11.12 -13.45
CA ILE A 70 -9.01 10.04 -14.32
C ILE A 70 -7.97 9.19 -13.57
N THR A 71 -7.10 9.84 -12.77
CA THR A 71 -6.08 9.15 -11.98
C THR A 71 -6.71 8.30 -10.86
N ARG A 72 -7.79 8.78 -10.25
CA ARG A 72 -8.41 8.05 -9.13
C ARG A 72 -9.33 6.91 -9.57
N ASP A 73 -10.15 7.12 -10.60
CA ASP A 73 -11.16 6.12 -11.01
C ASP A 73 -10.55 4.96 -11.81
N ILE A 74 -9.41 5.16 -12.49
CA ILE A 74 -8.73 4.09 -13.24
C ILE A 74 -7.82 3.26 -12.33
N TYR A 75 -7.07 3.88 -11.41
CA TYR A 75 -5.93 3.20 -10.76
C TYR A 75 -6.25 2.45 -9.46
N GLN A 76 -7.44 2.63 -8.87
CA GLN A 76 -7.87 1.85 -7.70
C GLN A 76 -8.01 0.34 -8.00
N SER A 77 -8.16 -0.04 -9.28
CA SER A 77 -8.38 -1.43 -9.70
C SER A 77 -7.12 -2.20 -10.14
N VAL A 78 -6.03 -1.50 -10.49
CA VAL A 78 -4.92 -2.09 -11.28
C VAL A 78 -3.81 -2.69 -10.42
N LEU A 79 -3.79 -2.41 -9.11
CA LEU A 79 -2.73 -2.87 -8.21
C LEU A 79 -3.28 -3.51 -6.92
N PRO A 80 -3.94 -4.68 -7.00
CA PRO A 80 -4.31 -5.45 -5.81
C PRO A 80 -3.10 -5.76 -4.91
N HIS A 81 -1.88 -5.83 -5.49
CA HIS A 81 -0.63 -6.04 -4.75
C HIS A 81 -0.21 -4.81 -3.92
N VAL A 82 -0.39 -3.58 -4.42
CA VAL A 82 -0.11 -2.35 -3.66
C VAL A 82 -1.12 -2.20 -2.53
N GLY A 83 -2.40 -2.47 -2.82
CA GLY A 83 -3.45 -2.48 -1.79
C GLY A 83 -3.15 -3.46 -0.66
N LYS A 84 -2.68 -4.67 -0.99
CA LYS A 84 -2.30 -5.68 0.01
C LYS A 84 -1.07 -5.25 0.81
N SER A 85 -0.01 -4.78 0.16
CA SER A 85 1.22 -4.34 0.83
C SER A 85 0.97 -3.13 1.76
N ALA A 86 0.19 -2.15 1.29
CA ALA A 86 -0.23 -1.01 2.10
C ALA A 86 -1.12 -1.42 3.29
N ALA A 87 -2.06 -2.36 3.08
CA ALA A 87 -2.89 -2.89 4.15
C ALA A 87 -2.04 -3.64 5.20
N GLU A 88 -1.06 -4.44 4.78
CA GLU A 88 -0.13 -5.14 5.68
C GLU A 88 0.77 -4.18 6.45
N ALA A 89 1.31 -3.15 5.79
CA ALA A 89 2.09 -2.10 6.45
C ALA A 89 1.25 -1.33 7.48
N THR A 90 0.01 -0.99 7.13
CA THR A 90 -0.92 -0.33 8.05
C THR A 90 -1.27 -1.23 9.23
N ALA A 91 -1.55 -2.51 8.99
CA ALA A 91 -1.85 -3.48 10.05
C ALA A 91 -0.70 -3.66 11.06
N LYS A 92 0.56 -3.48 10.63
CA LYS A 92 1.74 -3.48 11.52
C LYS A 92 1.82 -2.25 12.42
N LEU A 93 1.29 -1.11 11.96
CA LEU A 93 1.28 0.15 12.71
C LEU A 93 0.10 0.27 13.67
N VAL A 94 -0.98 -0.51 13.45
CA VAL A 94 -2.14 -0.54 14.34
C VAL A 94 -1.79 -1.34 15.60
N PRO A 95 -1.80 -0.73 16.81
CA PRO A 95 -1.54 -1.46 18.04
C PRO A 95 -2.66 -2.50 18.26
N LEU A 96 -2.31 -3.79 18.29
CA LEU A 96 -3.24 -4.86 18.62
C LEU A 96 -3.55 -4.85 20.13
N GLN A 97 -4.30 -3.85 20.60
CA GLN A 97 -4.72 -3.73 22.01
C GLN A 97 -5.31 -5.05 22.54
N ARG A 98 -6.11 -5.73 21.71
CA ARG A 98 -6.68 -7.06 22.03
C ARG A 98 -5.64 -8.16 22.28
N LYS A 99 -4.48 -8.14 21.61
CA LYS A 99 -3.46 -9.20 21.76
C LYS A 99 -2.62 -8.97 23.02
N ALA A 100 -2.28 -7.70 23.30
CA ALA A 100 -1.61 -7.31 24.54
C ALA A 100 -2.49 -7.60 25.77
N GLU A 101 -3.79 -7.30 25.69
CA GLU A 101 -4.76 -7.59 26.75
C GLU A 101 -4.90 -9.10 27.01
N GLN A 102 -4.95 -9.92 25.96
CA GLN A 102 -5.04 -11.38 26.09
C GLN A 102 -3.76 -12.00 26.68
N GLU A 103 -2.58 -11.54 26.26
CA GLU A 103 -1.30 -11.99 26.82
C GLU A 103 -1.13 -11.58 28.29
N GLU A 104 -1.58 -10.38 28.66
CA GLU A 104 -1.58 -9.92 30.04
C GLU A 104 -2.55 -10.72 30.91
N GLN A 105 -3.77 -10.98 30.41
CA GLN A 105 -4.74 -11.83 31.11
C GLN A 105 -4.25 -13.27 31.25
N ALA A 106 -3.62 -13.84 30.23
CA ALA A 106 -3.01 -15.17 30.28
C ALA A 106 -1.86 -15.23 31.31
N ARG A 107 -1.00 -14.20 31.37
CA ARG A 107 0.05 -14.09 32.40
C ARG A 107 -0.52 -13.97 33.82
N LYS A 108 -1.58 -13.17 34.00
CA LYS A 108 -2.26 -13.01 35.30
C LYS A 108 -2.92 -14.33 35.74
N ALA A 109 -3.57 -15.04 34.83
CA ALA A 109 -4.17 -16.36 35.08
C ALA A 109 -3.10 -17.40 35.47
N ALA A 110 -1.98 -17.46 34.75
CA ALA A 110 -0.86 -18.36 35.05
C ALA A 110 -0.22 -18.07 36.42
N LYS A 111 -0.03 -16.79 36.79
CA LYS A 111 0.46 -16.40 38.13
C LYS A 111 -0.52 -16.81 39.23
N LYS A 112 -1.82 -16.62 39.04
CA LYS A 112 -2.87 -16.99 40.01
C LYS A 112 -2.92 -18.51 40.22
N ALA A 113 -2.81 -19.30 39.15
CA ALA A 113 -2.75 -20.76 39.22
C ALA A 113 -1.52 -21.27 39.99
N LYS A 114 -0.33 -20.69 39.75
CA LYS A 114 0.90 -21.03 40.49
C LYS A 114 0.80 -20.67 41.99
N GLN A 115 0.20 -19.53 42.33
CA GLN A 115 0.00 -19.12 43.73
C GLN A 115 -0.99 -20.04 44.46
N ALA A 116 -2.09 -20.42 43.80
CA ALA A 116 -3.06 -21.36 44.37
C ALA A 116 -2.45 -22.75 44.63
N ALA A 117 -1.60 -23.25 43.71
CA ALA A 117 -0.86 -24.50 43.91
C ALA A 117 0.11 -24.42 45.09
N LYS A 118 0.86 -23.32 45.23
CA LYS A 118 1.81 -23.10 46.34
C LYS A 118 1.08 -22.99 47.70
N ALA A 119 -0.10 -22.39 47.74
CA ALA A 119 -0.95 -22.32 48.93
C ALA A 119 -1.49 -23.70 49.35
N LYS A 120 -1.94 -24.53 48.40
CA LYS A 120 -2.39 -25.91 48.66
C LYS A 120 -1.26 -26.79 49.21
N VAL A 121 -0.05 -26.68 48.67
CA VAL A 121 1.13 -27.41 49.17
C VAL A 121 1.50 -26.98 50.60
N LYS A 122 1.46 -25.68 50.90
CA LYS A 122 1.72 -25.14 52.26
C LYS A 122 0.65 -25.57 53.28
N GLY A 123 -0.62 -25.63 52.87
CA GLY A 123 -1.73 -26.14 53.69
C GLY A 123 -1.60 -27.64 54.01
N LYS A 124 -1.23 -28.46 53.01
CA LYS A 124 -1.01 -29.91 53.19
C LYS A 124 0.18 -30.21 54.12
N LYS A 125 1.24 -29.38 54.07
CA LYS A 125 2.41 -29.46 54.98
C LYS A 125 2.04 -29.10 56.43
N LYS A 126 1.22 -28.06 56.64
CA LYS A 126 0.72 -27.69 57.99
C LYS A 126 -0.26 -28.72 58.58
N GLY A 127 -1.10 -29.34 57.77
CA GLY A 127 -2.02 -30.41 58.21
C GLY A 127 -1.31 -31.69 58.65
N LYS A 128 -0.23 -32.09 57.95
CA LYS A 128 0.62 -33.23 58.37
C LYS A 128 1.35 -32.97 59.69
N ALA A 129 1.86 -31.76 59.91
CA ALA A 129 2.55 -31.39 61.15
C ALA A 129 1.62 -31.41 62.39
N LYS A 130 0.37 -30.93 62.26
CA LYS A 130 -0.61 -30.99 63.37
C LYS A 130 -1.08 -32.41 63.71
N LYS A 131 -1.09 -33.34 62.74
CA LYS A 131 -1.50 -34.74 62.98
C LYS A 131 -0.40 -35.57 63.66
N ALA A 132 0.87 -35.18 63.53
CA ALA A 132 1.99 -35.80 64.21
C ALA A 132 2.12 -35.39 65.70
N ALA A 133 1.70 -34.16 66.05
CA ALA A 133 1.77 -33.63 67.41
C ALA A 133 0.63 -34.09 68.35
N ARG A 134 -0.30 -34.92 67.87
CA ARG A 134 -1.50 -35.37 68.62
C ARG A 134 -1.46 -36.86 68.98
N LYS A 135 -0.33 -37.54 68.74
CA LYS A 135 -0.16 -39.00 68.87
C LYS A 135 1.02 -39.42 69.78
N GLY A 136 1.47 -38.53 70.66
CA GLY A 136 2.38 -38.81 71.78
C GLY A 136 1.76 -38.24 73.04
#